data_AF-A0A1C5BT22-F1
#
_entry.id   AF-A0A1C5BT22-F1
#
_cell.length_a   1.000
_cell.length_b   1.000
_cell.length_c   1.000
_cell.angle_alpha   90.00
_cell.angle_beta   90.00
_cell.angle_gamma   90.00
#
_symmetry.space_group_name_H-M   'P 1'
#
loop_
_entity.id
_entity.type
_entity.pdbx_description
1 polymer ?
#
loop_
_entity_poly.entity_id
_entity_poly.type
_entity_poly.pdbx_seq_one_letter_code
_entity_poly.pdbx_strand_id
1 'polypeptide(L)'
;MHRRGGSARLRTSAGLQSPANSGTLAPTGNLGVNAGPNAGFDIYFSHRARTNHGFAALSVNGAYRFYDVNILTGQAVGVGAFPKAHQVTDVALPLNQS
;
A
#
# COMPACT_ATOMS: atom_id res chain seq x y z
N MET A 1 20.73 19.42 -45.17
CA MET A 1 19.31 18.97 -45.27
C MET A 1 19.26 17.50 -44.84
N HIS A 2 18.85 17.16 -43.60
CA HIS A 2 17.48 16.81 -43.15
C HIS A 2 17.22 15.28 -43.36
N ARG A 3 16.86 14.38 -42.43
CA ARG A 3 16.47 14.39 -41.00
C ARG A 3 16.86 13.08 -40.30
N ARG A 4 16.87 13.16 -38.97
CA ARG A 4 17.03 12.11 -37.94
C ARG A 4 15.92 11.06 -37.96
N GLY A 5 16.26 9.83 -37.58
CA GLY A 5 15.33 8.77 -37.18
C GLY A 5 15.90 7.95 -36.03
N GLY A 6 15.91 8.53 -34.83
CA GLY A 6 16.33 7.83 -33.61
C GLY A 6 15.17 6.99 -33.07
N SER A 7 15.32 5.66 -33.10
CA SER A 7 14.40 4.73 -32.43
C SER A 7 14.72 4.71 -30.94
N ALA A 8 13.92 5.41 -30.14
CA ALA A 8 13.99 5.34 -28.69
C ALA A 8 13.35 4.03 -28.22
N ARG A 9 14.17 3.02 -27.93
CA ARG A 9 13.73 1.86 -27.14
C ARG A 9 13.37 2.37 -25.73
N LEU A 10 12.09 2.30 -25.36
CA LEU A 10 11.68 2.40 -23.96
C LEU A 10 12.33 1.25 -23.21
N ARG A 11 13.35 1.56 -22.40
CA ARG A 11 13.81 0.69 -21.34
C ARG A 11 12.91 0.95 -20.15
N THR A 12 12.14 -0.05 -19.74
CA THR A 12 11.41 -0.03 -18.47
C THR A 12 12.43 -0.07 -17.34
N SER A 13 12.73 1.10 -16.78
CA SER A 13 13.53 1.21 -15.55
C SER A 13 12.60 1.03 -14.37
N ALA A 14 12.59 -0.17 -13.77
CA ALA A 14 12.12 -0.34 -12.40
C ALA A 14 13.12 0.40 -11.50
N GLY A 15 12.64 1.37 -10.72
CA GLY A 15 13.47 2.31 -9.97
C GLY A 15 14.49 1.58 -9.09
N LEU A 16 15.77 1.94 -9.25
CA LEU A 16 16.81 1.54 -8.33
C LEU A 16 16.53 2.24 -7.00
N GLN A 17 16.27 1.42 -6.02
CA GLN A 17 15.79 1.81 -4.73
C GLN A 17 17.09 1.77 -3.88
N SER A 18 17.73 2.93 -3.64
CA SER A 18 19.01 3.01 -2.91
C SER A 18 19.14 4.21 -1.95
N PRO A 19 19.26 3.95 -0.63
CA PRO A 19 18.94 2.67 -0.01
C PRO A 19 17.43 2.55 0.09
N ALA A 20 16.87 1.65 -0.72
CA ALA A 20 15.64 1.00 -0.33
C ALA A 20 16.00 0.14 0.85
N ASN A 21 15.65 0.60 2.05
CA ASN A 21 15.54 -0.23 3.24
C ASN A 21 16.67 -1.27 3.29
N SER A 22 17.88 -0.88 3.69
CA SER A 22 19.13 -1.66 3.68
C SER A 22 18.97 -3.08 4.29
N GLY A 23 18.38 -4.00 3.53
CA GLY A 23 18.15 -5.41 3.85
C GLY A 23 17.34 -5.74 5.11
N THR A 24 16.86 -4.77 5.89
CA THR A 24 16.14 -5.06 7.13
C THR A 24 14.71 -4.53 7.05
N LEU A 25 13.78 -5.48 6.96
CA LEU A 25 12.39 -5.24 7.35
C LEU A 25 12.43 -4.78 8.81
N ALA A 26 12.23 -3.49 9.07
CA ALA A 26 11.92 -3.05 10.41
C ALA A 26 10.51 -3.59 10.71
N PRO A 27 10.34 -4.57 11.62
CA PRO A 27 9.02 -5.04 11.96
C PRO A 27 8.31 -3.86 12.61
N THR A 28 7.35 -3.25 11.92
CA THR A 28 6.63 -2.09 12.44
C THR A 28 5.70 -2.44 13.60
N GLY A 29 5.65 -3.71 14.02
CA GLY A 29 4.85 -4.22 15.12
C GLY A 29 3.89 -5.31 14.65
N ASN A 30 3.02 -5.79 15.54
CA ASN A 30 2.02 -6.80 15.21
C ASN A 30 0.71 -6.11 14.76
N LEU A 31 0.08 -6.62 13.70
CA LEU A 31 -1.23 -6.15 13.25
C LEU A 31 -2.31 -6.27 14.34
N GLY A 32 -2.12 -7.17 15.30
CA GLY A 32 -3.12 -7.46 16.34
C GLY A 32 -4.31 -8.28 15.81
N VAL A 33 -4.28 -8.64 14.53
CA VAL A 33 -5.22 -9.54 13.86
C VAL A 33 -4.45 -10.67 13.18
N ASN A 34 -5.04 -11.87 13.15
CA ASN A 34 -4.47 -13.00 12.41
C ASN A 34 -4.82 -12.86 10.92
N ALA A 35 -4.08 -12.00 10.23
CA ALA A 35 -4.25 -11.78 8.80
C ALA A 35 -3.66 -12.94 7.98
N GLY A 36 -4.39 -13.37 6.95
CA GLY A 36 -3.87 -14.27 5.94
C GLY A 36 -2.74 -13.65 5.10
N PRO A 37 -2.08 -14.44 4.26
CA PRO A 37 -0.90 -14.00 3.49
C PRO A 37 -1.22 -12.96 2.40
N ASN A 38 -2.49 -12.84 2.01
CA ASN A 38 -2.94 -11.88 0.99
C ASN A 38 -3.49 -10.64 1.68
N ALA A 39 -2.87 -9.50 1.41
CA ALA A 39 -3.26 -8.20 1.92
C ALA A 39 -3.00 -7.12 0.87
N GLY A 40 -3.89 -6.16 0.80
CA GLY A 40 -3.65 -4.88 0.14
C GLY A 40 -3.37 -3.81 1.18
N PHE A 41 -2.42 -2.94 0.90
CA PHE A 41 -2.02 -1.89 1.82
C PHE A 41 -1.60 -0.64 1.04
N ASP A 42 -2.13 0.51 1.44
CA ASP A 42 -1.71 1.80 0.90
C ASP A 42 -1.62 2.85 2.01
N ILE A 43 -0.83 3.89 1.77
CA ILE A 43 -0.59 4.99 2.70
C ILE A 43 -1.19 6.26 2.12
N TYR A 44 -2.05 6.90 2.90
CA TYR A 44 -2.55 8.24 2.66
C TYR A 44 -1.75 9.27 3.46
N PHE A 45 -1.32 10.35 2.82
CA PHE A 45 -0.73 11.49 3.50
C PHE A 45 -1.78 12.59 3.70
N SER A 46 -2.12 12.88 4.95
CA SER A 46 -3.00 14.00 5.28
C SER A 46 -2.22 15.31 5.21
N HIS A 47 -2.47 16.14 4.20
CA HIS A 47 -1.88 17.48 4.13
C HIS A 47 -2.33 18.41 5.26
N ARG A 48 -3.57 18.25 5.75
CA ARG A 48 -4.13 19.01 6.88
C ARG A 48 -3.46 18.66 8.20
N ALA A 49 -3.32 17.36 8.51
CA ALA A 49 -2.74 16.90 9.77
C ALA A 49 -1.22 16.74 9.70
N ARG A 50 -0.62 16.78 8.50
CA ARG A 50 0.80 16.53 8.23
C ARG A 50 1.26 15.14 8.69
N THR A 51 0.39 14.14 8.55
CA THR A 51 0.57 12.77 9.03
C THR A 51 0.31 11.73 7.95
N ASN A 52 0.94 10.57 8.06
CA ASN A 52 0.65 9.39 7.25
C ASN A 52 -0.38 8.49 7.96
N HIS A 53 -1.32 7.96 7.20
CA HIS A 53 -2.36 7.03 7.64
C HIS A 53 -2.31 5.79 6.75
N GLY A 54 -2.15 4.61 7.35
CA GLY A 54 -2.16 3.35 6.63
C GLY A 54 -3.57 2.82 6.52
N PHE A 55 -3.90 2.22 5.38
CA PHE A 55 -5.15 1.51 5.19
C PHE A 55 -4.90 0.14 4.60
N ALA A 56 -5.66 -0.85 5.04
CA ALA A 56 -5.48 -2.22 4.60
C ALA A 56 -6.79 -2.94 4.28
N ALA A 57 -6.76 -3.73 3.23
CA ALA A 57 -7.69 -4.84 3.03
C ALA A 57 -7.02 -6.13 3.51
N LEU A 58 -7.43 -6.65 4.67
CA LEU A 58 -6.85 -7.86 5.26
C LEU A 58 -7.87 -9.00 5.23
N SER A 59 -7.43 -10.18 4.79
CA SER A 59 -8.22 -11.41 4.95
C SER A 59 -8.08 -11.94 6.38
N VAL A 60 -9.19 -11.99 7.12
CA VAL A 60 -9.24 -12.56 8.47
C VAL A 60 -10.32 -13.63 8.49
N ASN A 61 -9.95 -14.87 8.83
CA ASN A 61 -10.86 -16.03 8.82
C ASN A 61 -11.57 -16.24 7.46
N GLY A 62 -10.86 -16.00 6.35
CA GLY A 62 -11.36 -16.24 5.00
C GLY A 62 -12.25 -15.13 4.41
N ALA A 63 -12.39 -14.00 5.10
CA ALA A 63 -13.10 -12.83 4.58
C ALA A 63 -12.26 -11.56 4.73
N TYR A 64 -12.26 -10.74 3.67
CA TYR A 64 -11.62 -9.45 3.66
C TYR A 64 -12.41 -8.42 4.47
N ARG A 65 -11.68 -7.61 5.23
CA ARG A 65 -12.19 -6.47 5.99
C ARG A 65 -11.26 -5.28 5.78
N PHE A 66 -11.81 -4.09 5.97
CA PHE A 66 -11.08 -2.85 5.83
C PHE A 66 -10.59 -2.37 7.19
N TYR A 67 -9.32 -1.94 7.24
CA TYR A 67 -8.64 -1.53 8.46
C TYR A 67 -7.96 -0.17 8.28
N ASP A 68 -7.98 0.61 9.35
CA ASP A 68 -7.01 1.69 9.58
C ASP A 68 -5.79 1.06 10.26
N VAL A 69 -4.59 1.43 9.82
CA VAL A 69 -3.34 0.86 10.30
C VAL A 69 -2.43 2.00 10.74
N ASN A 70 -2.02 1.94 12.00
CA ASN A 70 -1.00 2.83 12.52
C ASN A 70 0.36 2.45 11.92
N ILE A 71 0.91 3.32 11.07
CA ILE A 71 2.14 3.03 10.32
C ILE A 71 3.41 2.91 11.18
N LEU A 72 3.37 3.38 12.43
CA LEU A 72 4.51 3.33 13.35
C LEU A 72 4.52 2.07 14.21
N THR A 73 3.32 1.56 14.54
CA THR A 73 3.13 0.43 15.47
C THR A 73 2.55 -0.83 14.81
N GLY A 74 2.13 -0.73 13.56
CA GLY A 74 1.50 -1.82 12.81
C GLY A 74 0.08 -2.15 13.28
N GLN A 75 -0.41 -1.57 14.37
CA GLN A 75 -1.73 -1.90 14.92
C GLN A 75 -2.84 -1.64 13.89
N ALA A 76 -3.64 -2.67 13.59
CA ALA A 76 -4.78 -2.57 12.70
C ALA A 76 -6.09 -2.45 13.50
N VAL A 77 -6.89 -1.43 13.19
CA VAL A 77 -8.21 -1.18 13.78
C VAL A 77 -9.26 -1.38 12.70
N GLY A 78 -10.25 -2.24 12.96
CA GLY A 78 -11.28 -2.57 11.99
C GLY A 78 -12.22 -1.39 11.72
N VAL A 79 -12.33 -1.00 10.45
CA VAL A 79 -13.27 0.03 9.97
C VAL A 79 -14.58 -0.62 9.51
N GLY A 80 -14.50 -1.74 8.81
CA GLY A 80 -15.70 -2.40 8.27
C GLY A 80 -15.42 -3.72 7.56
N ALA A 81 -16.48 -4.41 7.13
CA ALA A 81 -16.39 -5.66 6.38
C ALA A 81 -16.91 -5.46 4.95
N PHE A 82 -16.29 -6.15 4.00
CA PHE A 82 -16.81 -6.18 2.63
C PHE A 82 -17.95 -7.22 2.50
N PRO A 83 -18.94 -7.00 1.61
CA PRO A 83 -19.98 -7.99 1.35
C PRO A 83 -19.38 -9.33 0.94
N LYS A 84 -19.98 -10.45 1.38
CA LYS A 84 -19.45 -11.79 1.06
C LYS A 84 -19.34 -12.06 -0.44
N ALA A 85 -20.29 -11.54 -1.22
CA ALA A 85 -20.30 -11.66 -2.68
C ALA A 85 -19.30 -10.72 -3.39
N HIS A 86 -18.76 -9.71 -2.68
CA HIS A 86 -17.89 -8.69 -3.24
C HIS A 86 -16.71 -8.45 -2.29
N GLN A 87 -15.74 -9.36 -2.35
CA GLN A 87 -14.51 -9.24 -1.58
C GLN A 87 -13.55 -8.26 -2.27
N VAL A 88 -12.90 -7.42 -1.47
CA VAL A 88 -11.88 -6.47 -1.93
C VAL A 88 -10.55 -6.91 -1.37
N THR A 89 -9.61 -7.25 -2.26
CA THR A 89 -8.30 -7.79 -1.88
C THR A 89 -7.22 -6.72 -1.83
N ASP A 90 -7.43 -5.60 -2.51
CA ASP A 90 -6.47 -4.51 -2.60
C ASP A 90 -7.13 -3.14 -2.51
N VAL A 91 -6.37 -2.15 -2.05
CA VAL A 91 -6.81 -0.76 -1.88
C VAL A 91 -5.74 0.17 -2.45
N ALA A 92 -6.20 1.21 -3.14
CA ALA A 92 -5.34 2.28 -3.63
C ALA A 92 -5.99 3.62 -3.30
N LEU A 93 -5.20 4.55 -2.77
CA LEU A 93 -5.64 5.86 -2.36
C LEU A 93 -5.18 6.90 -3.39
N PRO A 94 -6.01 7.90 -3.74
CA PRO A 94 -5.67 8.87 -4.79
C PRO A 94 -4.42 9.67 -4.43
N LEU A 95 -3.57 9.96 -5.41
CA LEU A 95 -2.32 10.73 -5.19
C LEU A 95 -2.54 12.25 -5.09
N ASN A 96 -3.67 12.77 -5.58
CA ASN A 96 -3.98 14.20 -5.52
C ASN A 96 -4.67 14.53 -4.19
N GLN A 97 -3.87 14.72 -3.14
CA GLN A 97 -4.33 14.86 -1.75
C GLN A 97 -4.26 16.32 -1.27
N SER A 98 -4.72 17.27 -2.09
CA SER A 98 -4.72 18.71 -1.78
C SER A 98 -5.69 19.09 -0.66
#